data_AF-A0AAW9KKG3-F1
#
_entry.id   AF-A0AAW9KKG3-F1
#
_cell.length_a   1.000
_cell.length_b   1.000
_cell.length_c   1.000
_cell.angle_alpha   90.00
_cell.angle_beta   90.00
_cell.angle_gamma   90.00
#
_symmetry.space_group_name_H-M   'P 1'
#
loop_
_entity.id
_entity.type
_entity.pdbx_description
1 polymer ?
#
loop_
_entity_poly.entity_id
_entity_poly.type
_entity_poly.pdbx_seq_one_letter_code
_entity_poly.pdbx_strand_id
1 'polypeptide(L)'
;MKVRKAIIPAAGLGTRFLPATKAQPKEMLPIVDKPTIQYIIEEAVASGIEEILIITGRNKKCIEDHFDKSVELEMELEKNHKEDLLELVRDISDLVDIHYIRQKEPKGLGHAILCAKAFVGNEPFAVLLGDDVVDSEVPCLKQLMDCYKEYKTSILGVQTVAREDVNKYGIVDGIHIEDRVYKVKK
;
A
#
# COMPACT_ATOMS: atom_id res chain seq x y z
N MET A 1 -1.40 -18.06 -12.37
CA MET A 1 -2.50 -17.43 -11.60
C MET A 1 -2.41 -15.92 -11.79
N LYS A 2 -3.53 -15.18 -11.71
CA LYS A 2 -3.57 -13.71 -11.77
C LYS A 2 -3.29 -13.15 -10.37
N VAL A 3 -2.49 -12.08 -10.25
CA VAL A 3 -2.35 -11.34 -8.99
C VAL A 3 -3.58 -10.45 -8.86
N ARG A 4 -4.43 -10.72 -7.86
CA ARG A 4 -5.65 -9.96 -7.59
C ARG A 4 -5.76 -9.44 -6.16
N LYS A 5 -4.86 -9.91 -5.27
CA LYS A 5 -4.83 -9.58 -3.84
C LYS A 5 -3.61 -8.75 -3.52
N ALA A 6 -3.76 -7.71 -2.72
CA ALA A 6 -2.66 -6.93 -2.19
C ALA A 6 -2.67 -6.90 -0.65
N ILE A 7 -1.49 -6.81 -0.05
CA ILE A 7 -1.31 -6.62 1.39
C ILE A 7 -0.61 -5.28 1.62
N ILE A 8 -1.16 -4.48 2.52
CA ILE A 8 -0.57 -3.22 2.97
C ILE A 8 -0.28 -3.29 4.47
N PRO A 9 0.99 -3.49 4.88
CA PRO A 9 1.38 -3.44 6.28
C PRO A 9 1.38 -2.00 6.80
N ALA A 10 0.50 -1.70 7.76
CA ALA A 10 0.31 -0.38 8.37
C ALA A 10 0.38 -0.40 9.91
N ALA A 11 1.03 -1.42 10.48
CA ALA A 11 1.11 -1.63 11.94
C ALA A 11 2.28 -0.88 12.62
N GLY A 12 3.15 -0.23 11.84
CA GLY A 12 4.34 0.45 12.36
C GLY A 12 4.02 1.71 13.18
N LEU A 13 4.89 2.00 14.16
CA LEU A 13 4.79 3.20 15.00
C LEU A 13 5.21 4.50 14.29
N GLY A 14 5.88 4.40 13.14
CA GLY A 14 6.31 5.58 12.38
C GLY A 14 7.33 6.48 13.10
N THR A 15 8.22 5.91 13.91
CA THR A 15 9.18 6.67 14.74
C THR A 15 10.10 7.60 13.93
N ARG A 16 10.36 7.27 12.65
CA ARG A 16 11.13 8.12 11.73
C ARG A 16 10.46 9.46 11.41
N PHE A 17 9.15 9.56 11.62
CA PHE A 17 8.33 10.73 11.31
C PHE A 17 7.86 11.46 12.58
N LEU A 18 8.48 11.21 13.73
CA LEU A 18 8.20 11.99 14.93
C LEU A 18 8.64 13.45 14.71
N PRO A 19 7.87 14.45 15.23
CA PRO A 19 6.75 14.29 16.15
C PRO A 19 5.37 14.06 15.48
N ALA A 20 5.26 14.17 14.15
CA ALA A 20 3.98 14.10 13.44
C ALA A 20 3.24 12.78 13.73
N THR A 21 3.97 11.67 13.82
CA THR A 21 3.38 10.34 14.05
C THR A 21 3.03 10.03 15.50
N LYS A 22 3.18 10.99 16.42
CA LYS A 22 2.82 10.79 17.83
C LYS A 22 1.34 10.48 18.02
N ALA A 23 0.47 11.10 17.21
CA ALA A 23 -0.98 10.96 17.30
C ALA A 23 -1.65 10.57 15.96
N GLN A 24 -0.89 10.58 14.85
CA GLN A 24 -1.39 10.24 13.52
C GLN A 24 -0.55 9.10 12.93
N PRO A 25 -1.16 8.08 12.30
CA PRO A 25 -0.40 7.07 11.58
C PRO A 25 0.47 7.69 10.48
N LYS A 26 1.67 7.13 10.23
CA LYS A 26 2.52 7.58 9.11
C LYS A 26 1.81 7.45 7.76
N GLU A 27 0.98 6.41 7.64
CA GLU A 27 0.18 6.07 6.47
C GLU A 27 -0.91 7.12 6.19
N MET A 28 -1.31 7.88 7.22
CA MET A 28 -2.30 8.96 7.14
C MET A 28 -1.67 10.34 6.99
N LEU A 29 -0.35 10.47 6.93
CA LEU A 29 0.28 11.77 6.69
C LEU A 29 -0.11 12.25 5.28
N PRO A 30 -0.59 13.49 5.11
CA PRO A 30 -1.03 13.98 3.82
C PRO A 30 0.15 14.36 2.93
N ILE A 31 0.08 13.98 1.66
CA ILE A 31 0.85 14.58 0.58
C ILE A 31 -0.10 15.56 -0.11
N VAL A 32 0.09 16.85 0.17
CA VAL A 32 -0.86 17.93 -0.15
C VAL A 32 -2.17 17.76 0.63
N ASP A 33 -3.16 17.09 0.07
CA ASP A 33 -4.52 16.93 0.61
C ASP A 33 -4.97 15.47 0.75
N LYS A 34 -4.20 14.52 0.19
CA LYS A 34 -4.50 13.09 0.18
C LYS A 34 -3.54 12.33 1.10
N PRO A 35 -4.02 11.42 1.97
CA PRO A 35 -3.13 10.63 2.81
C PRO A 35 -2.29 9.64 1.98
N THR A 36 -1.06 9.39 2.41
CA THR A 36 -0.10 8.48 1.75
C THR A 36 -0.73 7.13 1.36
N ILE A 37 -1.52 6.52 2.25
CA ILE A 37 -2.14 5.21 2.00
C ILE A 37 -3.17 5.23 0.88
N GLN A 38 -3.85 6.36 0.64
CA GLN A 38 -4.83 6.45 -0.45
C GLN A 38 -4.13 6.39 -1.81
N TYR A 39 -2.97 7.05 -1.98
CA TYR A 39 -2.17 6.90 -3.22
C TYR A 39 -1.78 5.44 -3.47
N ILE A 40 -1.42 4.70 -2.43
CA ILE A 40 -1.03 3.28 -2.53
C ILE A 40 -2.22 2.41 -2.93
N ILE A 41 -3.41 2.67 -2.39
CA ILE A 41 -4.64 1.94 -2.76
C ILE A 41 -5.05 2.28 -4.18
N GLU A 42 -5.02 3.55 -4.57
CA GLU A 42 -5.30 3.98 -5.94
C GLU A 42 -4.35 3.33 -6.96
N GLU A 43 -3.05 3.26 -6.65
CA GLU A 43 -2.06 2.53 -7.47
C GLU A 43 -2.43 1.04 -7.60
N ALA A 44 -2.83 0.41 -6.48
CA ALA A 44 -3.22 -0.99 -6.46
C ALA A 44 -4.45 -1.26 -7.34
N VAL A 45 -5.49 -0.42 -7.20
CA VAL A 45 -6.73 -0.48 -7.99
C VAL A 45 -6.43 -0.24 -9.47
N ALA A 46 -5.64 0.79 -9.80
CA ALA A 46 -5.22 1.08 -11.17
C ALA A 46 -4.40 -0.06 -11.80
N SER A 47 -3.74 -0.88 -10.98
CA SER A 47 -2.99 -2.07 -11.41
C SER A 47 -3.87 -3.31 -11.61
N GLY A 48 -5.15 -3.25 -11.23
CA GLY A 48 -6.13 -4.33 -11.35
C GLY A 48 -6.19 -5.27 -10.13
N ILE A 49 -5.81 -4.79 -8.95
CA ILE A 49 -6.07 -5.47 -7.68
C ILE A 49 -7.57 -5.37 -7.34
N GLU A 50 -8.14 -6.46 -6.87
CA GLU A 50 -9.57 -6.63 -6.59
C GLU A 50 -9.84 -6.66 -5.07
N GLU A 51 -8.91 -7.20 -4.28
CA GLU A 51 -9.05 -7.30 -2.82
C GLU A 51 -7.78 -6.77 -2.13
N ILE A 52 -7.95 -5.89 -1.14
CA ILE A 52 -6.84 -5.35 -0.35
C ILE A 52 -6.96 -5.79 1.10
N LEU A 53 -5.86 -6.24 1.69
CA LEU A 53 -5.76 -6.49 3.13
C LEU A 53 -4.82 -5.48 3.77
N ILE A 54 -5.36 -4.63 4.64
CA ILE A 54 -4.57 -3.72 5.47
C ILE A 54 -4.31 -4.39 6.81
N ILE A 55 -3.03 -4.48 7.16
CA ILE A 55 -2.59 -5.03 8.46
C ILE A 55 -2.33 -3.88 9.40
N THR A 56 -3.24 -3.66 10.34
CA THR A 56 -3.20 -2.53 11.27
C THR A 56 -2.58 -2.89 12.63
N GLY A 57 -2.12 -1.87 13.35
CA GLY A 57 -1.58 -1.96 14.71
C GLY A 57 -2.56 -1.45 15.76
N ARG A 58 -2.07 -1.05 16.95
CA ARG A 58 -2.88 -0.27 17.89
C ARG A 58 -3.02 1.17 17.37
N ASN A 59 -4.15 1.82 17.66
CA ASN A 59 -4.41 3.23 17.37
C ASN A 59 -4.35 3.59 15.86
N LYS A 60 -4.85 2.70 15.00
CA LYS A 60 -4.87 2.88 13.53
C LYS A 60 -6.30 2.98 12.97
N LYS A 61 -7.31 3.23 13.82
CA LYS A 61 -8.72 3.30 13.43
C LYS A 61 -8.98 4.34 12.34
N CYS A 62 -8.27 5.47 12.34
CA CYS A 62 -8.41 6.48 11.30
C CYS A 62 -8.02 6.01 9.88
N ILE A 63 -7.29 4.90 9.74
CA ILE A 63 -7.08 4.28 8.43
C ILE A 63 -8.38 3.61 7.98
N GLU A 64 -9.03 2.85 8.87
CA GLU A 64 -10.32 2.21 8.62
C GLU A 64 -11.39 3.27 8.32
N ASP A 65 -11.50 4.30 9.17
CA ASP A 65 -12.49 5.37 9.04
C ASP A 65 -12.32 6.20 7.74
N HIS A 66 -11.12 6.24 7.14
CA HIS A 66 -10.86 7.01 5.91
C HIS A 66 -11.45 6.35 4.66
N PHE A 67 -11.49 5.02 4.63
CA PHE A 67 -12.06 4.24 3.53
C PHE A 67 -13.44 3.66 3.86
N ASP A 68 -14.01 4.04 4.99
CA ASP A 68 -15.38 3.68 5.38
C ASP A 68 -16.32 4.86 5.14
N LYS A 69 -17.61 4.54 5.08
CA LYS A 69 -18.65 5.52 4.81
C LYS A 69 -18.78 6.54 5.94
N SER A 70 -18.58 7.82 5.63
CA SER A 70 -18.73 8.92 6.59
C SER A 70 -20.12 9.55 6.52
N VAL A 71 -21.11 8.88 7.11
CA VAL A 71 -22.53 9.27 7.02
C VAL A 71 -22.78 10.72 7.46
N GLU A 72 -22.20 11.15 8.58
CA GLU A 72 -22.37 12.52 9.09
C GLU A 72 -21.77 13.57 8.14
N LEU A 73 -20.59 13.29 7.57
CA LEU A 73 -19.92 14.19 6.63
C LEU A 73 -20.69 14.28 5.31
N GLU A 74 -21.12 13.14 4.77
CA GLU A 74 -21.92 13.10 3.53
C GLU A 74 -23.22 13.90 3.67
N MET A 75 -23.96 13.71 4.77
CA MET A 75 -25.20 14.43 5.04
C MET A 75 -24.97 15.95 5.12
N GLU A 76 -23.88 16.38 5.76
CA GLU A 76 -23.56 17.80 5.88
C GLU A 76 -23.12 18.41 4.54
N LEU A 77 -22.36 17.67 3.71
CA LEU A 77 -21.99 18.11 2.37
C LEU A 77 -23.20 18.22 1.44
N GLU A 78 -24.10 17.23 1.49
CA GLU A 78 -25.36 17.21 0.73
C GLU A 78 -26.26 18.38 1.12
N LYS A 79 -26.45 18.60 2.43
CA LYS A 79 -27.24 19.72 2.96
C LYS A 79 -26.69 21.09 2.55
N ASN A 80 -25.38 21.21 2.43
CA ASN A 80 -24.71 22.45 2.03
C ASN A 80 -24.50 22.55 0.50
N HIS A 81 -25.08 21.65 -0.30
CA HIS A 81 -24.98 21.63 -1.77
C HIS A 81 -23.52 21.60 -2.28
N LYS A 82 -22.63 20.88 -1.60
CA LYS A 82 -21.22 20.71 -1.99
C LYS A 82 -21.02 19.41 -2.77
N GLU A 83 -21.60 19.34 -3.97
CA GLU A 83 -21.66 18.11 -4.79
C GLU A 83 -20.27 17.55 -5.11
N ASP A 84 -19.32 18.39 -5.57
CA ASP A 84 -17.96 17.95 -5.91
C ASP A 84 -17.23 17.28 -4.72
N LEU A 85 -17.42 17.81 -3.50
CA LEU A 85 -16.81 17.25 -2.29
C LEU A 85 -17.53 15.98 -1.84
N LEU A 86 -18.84 15.89 -2.07
CA LEU A 86 -19.62 14.71 -1.74
C LEU A 86 -19.22 13.53 -2.62
N GLU A 87 -19.04 13.77 -3.92
CA GLU A 87 -18.55 12.76 -4.88
C GLU A 87 -17.15 12.28 -4.47
N LEU A 88 -16.24 13.21 -4.17
CA LEU A 88 -14.88 12.88 -3.70
C LEU A 88 -14.88 11.95 -2.47
N VAL A 89 -15.72 12.21 -1.47
CA VAL A 89 -15.79 11.39 -0.25
C VAL A 89 -16.38 10.01 -0.54
N ARG A 90 -17.38 9.92 -1.40
CA ARG A 90 -18.02 8.65 -1.78
C ARG A 90 -17.08 7.78 -2.59
N ASP A 91 -16.36 8.36 -3.55
CA ASP A 91 -15.39 7.65 -4.38
C ASP A 91 -14.34 6.94 -3.53
N ILE A 92 -13.86 7.57 -2.45
CA ILE A 92 -12.89 6.96 -1.52
C ILE A 92 -13.46 5.70 -0.84
N SER A 93 -14.74 5.73 -0.48
CA SER A 93 -15.41 4.61 0.20
C SER A 93 -15.71 3.45 -0.76
N ASP A 94 -15.94 3.74 -2.04
CA ASP A 94 -16.31 2.77 -3.07
C ASP A 94 -15.11 2.24 -3.88
N LEU A 95 -13.87 2.63 -3.53
CA LEU A 95 -12.64 2.32 -4.26
C LEU A 95 -12.41 0.82 -4.52
N VAL A 96 -12.46 0.00 -3.46
CA VAL A 96 -12.13 -1.44 -3.51
C VAL A 96 -12.56 -2.16 -2.23
N ASP A 97 -12.71 -3.49 -2.30
CA ASP A 97 -12.94 -4.33 -1.12
C ASP A 97 -11.70 -4.34 -0.21
N ILE A 98 -11.78 -3.64 0.91
CA ILE A 98 -10.72 -3.57 1.92
C ILE A 98 -11.06 -4.42 3.14
N HIS A 99 -10.16 -5.36 3.44
CA HIS A 99 -10.17 -6.18 4.65
C HIS A 99 -9.14 -5.66 5.65
N TYR A 100 -9.43 -5.87 6.93
CA TYR A 100 -8.54 -5.45 8.02
C TYR A 100 -8.22 -6.63 8.92
N ILE A 101 -6.93 -6.77 9.25
CA ILE A 101 -6.50 -7.64 10.35
C ILE A 101 -5.51 -6.91 11.24
N ARG A 102 -5.42 -7.36 12.49
CA ARG A 102 -4.55 -6.73 13.48
C ARG A 102 -3.25 -7.50 13.68
N GLN A 103 -2.12 -6.83 13.52
CA GLN A 103 -0.84 -7.31 14.02
C GLN A 103 -0.77 -7.06 15.53
N LYS A 104 -0.96 -8.12 16.33
CA LYS A 104 -1.01 -8.02 17.80
C LYS A 104 0.30 -7.54 18.43
N GLU A 105 1.42 -7.96 17.85
CA GLU A 105 2.78 -7.64 18.31
C GLU A 105 3.64 -7.19 17.13
N PRO A 106 4.41 -6.09 17.27
CA PRO A 106 5.18 -5.49 16.17
C PRO A 106 6.49 -6.26 15.90
N LYS A 107 6.37 -7.52 15.44
CA LYS A 107 7.51 -8.41 15.12
C LYS A 107 8.09 -8.21 13.71
N GLY A 108 7.91 -7.00 13.15
CA GLY A 108 8.42 -6.64 11.83
C GLY A 108 7.55 -7.09 10.65
N LEU A 109 8.05 -6.81 9.44
CA LEU A 109 7.35 -6.98 8.17
C LEU A 109 7.02 -8.45 7.86
N GLY A 110 7.99 -9.36 8.03
CA GLY A 110 7.77 -10.78 7.76
C GLY A 110 6.63 -11.37 8.61
N HIS A 111 6.54 -10.98 9.88
CA HIS A 111 5.42 -11.37 10.74
C HIS A 111 4.10 -10.77 10.28
N ALA A 112 4.08 -9.52 9.81
CA ALA A 112 2.88 -8.90 9.26
C ALA A 112 2.38 -9.71 8.05
N ILE A 113 3.24 -9.99 7.08
CA ILE A 113 2.89 -10.79 5.90
C ILE A 113 2.39 -12.19 6.31
N LEU A 114 3.00 -12.81 7.33
CA LEU A 114 2.54 -14.10 7.84
C LEU A 114 1.11 -14.05 8.42
N CYS A 115 0.71 -12.93 9.05
CA CYS A 115 -0.67 -12.76 9.54
C CYS A 115 -1.70 -12.80 8.40
N ALA A 116 -1.32 -12.45 7.17
CA ALA A 116 -2.20 -12.46 6.00
C ALA A 116 -2.38 -13.85 5.37
N LYS A 117 -1.73 -14.91 5.90
CA LYS A 117 -1.73 -16.26 5.31
C LYS A 117 -3.13 -16.79 4.98
N ALA A 118 -4.10 -16.56 5.87
CA ALA A 118 -5.47 -17.04 5.66
C ALA A 118 -6.22 -16.29 4.54
N PHE A 119 -5.96 -14.99 4.40
CA PHE A 119 -6.55 -14.13 3.36
C PHE A 119 -5.99 -14.46 1.96
N VAL A 120 -4.67 -14.63 1.89
CA VAL A 120 -3.97 -14.95 0.63
C VAL A 120 -4.27 -16.37 0.17
N GLY A 121 -4.26 -17.35 1.09
CA GLY A 121 -4.36 -18.76 0.74
C GLY A 121 -3.15 -19.22 -0.09
N ASN A 122 -3.40 -19.86 -1.25
CA ASN A 122 -2.38 -20.36 -2.17
C ASN A 122 -2.30 -19.54 -3.47
N GLU A 123 -2.64 -18.25 -3.41
CA GLU A 123 -2.65 -17.35 -4.56
C GLU A 123 -1.42 -16.43 -4.56
N PRO A 124 -0.93 -15.96 -5.72
CA PRO A 124 0.05 -14.90 -5.76
C PRO A 124 -0.59 -13.58 -5.31
N PHE A 125 0.19 -12.77 -4.59
CA PHE A 125 -0.28 -11.52 -3.99
C PHE A 125 0.79 -10.44 -4.10
N ALA A 126 0.35 -9.19 -4.10
CA ALA A 126 1.20 -8.02 -4.02
C ALA A 126 1.45 -7.61 -2.56
N VAL A 127 2.60 -6.99 -2.29
CA VAL A 127 2.88 -6.33 -1.01
C VAL A 127 3.27 -4.90 -1.32
N LEU A 128 2.55 -3.94 -0.75
CA LEU A 128 2.85 -2.52 -0.86
C LEU A 128 3.13 -1.97 0.54
N LEU A 129 4.18 -1.16 0.70
CA LEU A 129 4.53 -0.57 1.99
C LEU A 129 3.74 0.73 2.17
N GLY A 130 2.99 0.85 3.28
CA GLY A 130 2.08 1.98 3.55
C GLY A 130 2.72 3.38 3.64
N ASP A 131 4.04 3.48 3.49
CA ASP A 131 4.82 4.72 3.52
C ASP A 131 5.72 4.92 2.29
N ASP A 132 5.56 4.12 1.24
CA ASP A 132 6.36 4.19 0.01
C ASP A 132 5.46 4.47 -1.19
N VAL A 133 5.51 5.70 -1.71
CA VAL A 133 4.70 6.16 -2.85
C VAL A 133 5.61 6.27 -4.05
N VAL A 134 5.19 5.66 -5.17
CA VAL A 134 5.95 5.69 -6.42
C VAL A 134 5.18 6.51 -7.44
N ASP A 135 5.77 7.61 -7.88
CA ASP A 135 5.23 8.43 -8.95
C ASP A 135 5.69 7.89 -10.31
N SER A 136 4.73 7.46 -11.15
CA SER A 136 5.01 6.90 -12.46
C SER A 136 3.78 6.97 -13.36
N GLU A 137 3.98 7.21 -14.67
CA GLU A 137 2.90 7.24 -15.66
C GLU A 137 2.14 5.91 -15.74
N VAL A 138 2.88 4.79 -15.66
CA VAL A 138 2.28 3.46 -15.52
C VAL A 138 2.46 3.05 -14.06
N PRO A 139 1.40 2.63 -13.34
CA PRO A 139 1.52 2.23 -11.94
C PRO A 139 2.67 1.25 -11.71
N CYS A 140 3.49 1.47 -10.68
CA CYS A 140 4.67 0.63 -10.42
C CYS A 140 4.26 -0.83 -10.21
N LEU A 141 3.23 -1.07 -9.41
CA LEU A 141 2.67 -2.40 -9.20
C LEU A 141 2.23 -3.06 -10.50
N LYS A 142 1.62 -2.31 -11.43
CA LYS A 142 1.21 -2.83 -12.74
C LYS A 142 2.42 -3.36 -13.52
N GLN A 143 3.52 -2.62 -13.54
CA GLN A 143 4.76 -3.04 -14.20
C GLN A 143 5.32 -4.33 -13.57
N LEU A 144 5.30 -4.45 -12.23
CA LEU A 144 5.74 -5.66 -11.53
C LEU A 144 4.82 -6.85 -11.80
N MET A 145 3.51 -6.63 -11.88
CA MET A 145 2.52 -7.66 -12.21
C MET A 145 2.67 -8.15 -13.65
N ASP A 146 3.02 -7.27 -14.58
CA ASP A 146 3.30 -7.65 -15.97
C ASP A 146 4.60 -8.49 -16.06
N CYS A 147 5.64 -8.13 -15.31
CA CYS A 147 6.84 -8.98 -15.16
C CYS A 147 6.49 -10.35 -14.55
N TYR A 148 5.66 -10.39 -13.51
CA TYR A 148 5.20 -11.65 -12.90
C TYR A 148 4.44 -12.51 -13.91
N LYS A 149 3.64 -11.88 -14.79
CA LYS A 149 2.87 -12.58 -15.82
C LYS A 149 3.80 -13.31 -16.79
N GLU A 150 4.95 -12.75 -17.10
CA GLU A 150 5.95 -13.33 -18.00
C GLU A 150 6.81 -14.39 -17.29
N TYR A 151 7.53 -14.02 -16.22
CA TYR A 151 8.54 -14.89 -15.62
C TYR A 151 7.99 -15.90 -14.60
N LYS A 152 6.75 -15.70 -14.12
CA LYS A 152 6.08 -16.59 -13.14
C LYS A 152 6.90 -16.87 -11.87
N THR A 153 7.69 -15.91 -11.43
CA THR A 153 8.51 -15.96 -10.20
C THR A 153 8.26 -14.74 -9.34
N SER A 154 8.68 -14.76 -8.07
CA SER A 154 8.63 -13.57 -7.21
C SER A 154 9.37 -12.40 -7.86
N ILE A 155 8.70 -11.26 -7.94
CA ILE A 155 9.23 -10.01 -8.50
C ILE A 155 9.46 -9.02 -7.35
N LEU A 156 10.58 -8.32 -7.39
CA LEU A 156 10.93 -7.27 -6.43
C LEU A 156 11.12 -5.95 -7.19
N GLY A 157 10.40 -4.91 -6.79
CA GLY A 157 10.69 -3.54 -7.23
C GLY A 157 11.99 -3.05 -6.61
N VAL A 158 12.87 -2.47 -7.42
CA VAL A 158 14.14 -1.90 -6.98
C VAL A 158 14.41 -0.59 -7.71
N GLN A 159 15.22 0.26 -7.09
CA GLN A 159 15.71 1.50 -7.70
C GLN A 159 17.22 1.61 -7.51
N THR A 160 17.89 2.31 -8.42
CA THR A 160 19.29 2.69 -8.25
C THR A 160 19.39 3.81 -7.22
N VAL A 161 20.30 3.67 -6.27
CA VAL A 161 20.57 4.68 -5.23
C VAL A 161 22.02 5.15 -5.30
N ALA A 162 22.29 6.34 -4.78
CA ALA A 162 23.65 6.85 -4.66
C ALA A 162 24.51 5.94 -3.77
N ARG A 163 25.82 5.88 -4.04
CA ARG A 163 26.72 4.96 -3.32
C ARG A 163 26.83 5.31 -1.84
N GLU A 164 26.73 6.58 -1.46
CA GLU A 164 26.68 7.01 -0.06
C GLU A 164 25.41 6.58 0.68
N ASP A 165 24.32 6.27 -0.02
CA ASP A 165 23.01 5.97 0.57
C ASP A 165 22.73 4.47 0.73
N VAL A 166 23.61 3.60 0.24
CA VAL A 166 23.39 2.14 0.23
C VAL A 166 23.13 1.54 1.62
N ASN A 167 23.64 2.15 2.68
CA ASN A 167 23.43 1.72 4.07
C ASN A 167 22.00 1.97 4.59
N LYS A 168 21.18 2.73 3.85
CA LYS A 168 19.79 3.04 4.19
C LYS A 168 18.81 2.01 3.61
N TYR A 169 19.27 1.12 2.73
CA TYR A 169 18.43 0.22 1.93
C TYR A 169 18.89 -1.24 2.01
N GLY A 170 17.99 -2.16 1.66
CA GLY A 170 18.37 -3.52 1.30
C GLY A 170 18.93 -3.55 -0.12
N ILE A 171 20.14 -4.08 -0.30
CA ILE A 171 20.82 -4.14 -1.61
C ILE A 171 20.69 -5.55 -2.19
N VAL A 172 20.24 -5.64 -3.44
CA VAL A 172 20.17 -6.90 -4.19
C VAL A 172 21.45 -7.10 -5.01
N ASP A 173 21.89 -8.35 -5.15
CA ASP A 173 22.84 -8.75 -6.19
C ASP A 173 22.05 -9.42 -7.33
N GLY A 174 22.29 -8.99 -8.57
CA GLY A 174 21.49 -9.36 -9.72
C GLY A 174 22.33 -9.68 -10.96
N ILE A 175 21.79 -10.56 -11.80
CA ILE A 175 22.30 -10.84 -13.15
C ILE A 175 21.32 -10.20 -14.14
N HIS A 176 21.81 -9.31 -15.00
CA HIS A 176 20.98 -8.69 -16.04
C HIS A 176 20.41 -9.76 -16.98
N ILE A 177 19.12 -9.63 -17.30
CA ILE A 177 18.43 -10.52 -18.23
C ILE A 177 18.12 -9.74 -19.52
N GLU A 178 17.25 -8.74 -19.41
CA GLU A 178 16.83 -7.86 -20.51
C GLU A 178 16.23 -6.57 -19.95
N ASP A 179 16.23 -5.51 -20.74
CA ASP A 179 15.68 -4.19 -20.36
C ASP A 179 16.04 -3.78 -18.92
N ARG A 180 15.03 -3.64 -18.06
CA ARG A 180 15.13 -3.30 -16.63
C ARG A 180 14.99 -4.53 -15.71
N VAL A 181 15.07 -5.74 -16.25
CA VAL A 181 14.85 -6.98 -15.52
C VAL A 181 16.19 -7.63 -15.14
N TYR A 182 16.33 -7.94 -13.85
CA TYR A 182 17.48 -8.61 -13.29
C TYR A 182 17.03 -9.84 -12.49
N LYS A 183 17.78 -10.94 -12.61
CA LYS A 183 17.59 -12.14 -11.79
C LYS A 183 18.42 -12.03 -10.51
N VAL A 184 17.76 -12.02 -9.36
CA VAL A 184 18.42 -11.98 -8.05
C VAL A 184 19.29 -13.23 -7.85
N LYS A 185 20.55 -13.02 -7.46
CA LYS A 185 21.45 -14.11 -7.06
C LYS A 185 21.08 -14.61 -5.66
N LYS A 186 21.08 -15.93 -5.49
CA LYS A 186 20.90 -16.57 -4.18
C LYS A 186 22.21 -16.64 -3.43
#